data_AF-A0A453FWR1-F1
#
_entry.id   AF-A0A453FWR1-F1
#
_cell.length_a   1.000
_cell.length_b   1.000
_cell.length_c   1.000
_cell.angle_alpha   90.00
_cell.angle_beta   90.00
_cell.angle_gamma   90.00
#
_symmetry.space_group_name_H-M   'P 1'
#
loop_
_entity.id
_entity.type
_entity.pdbx_description
1 polymer ?
#
loop_
_entity_poly.entity_id
_entity_poly.type
_entity_poly.pdbx_seq_one_letter_code
_entity_poly.pdbx_strand_id
1 'polypeptide(L)' 'GVWFMHCHLEVHTTWGLRMAWQVQDGSKPSQKLLPPPSDMPKC' A
#
# COMPACT_ATOMS: atom_id res chain seq x y z
N GLY A 1 1.47 -3.14 6.47
CA GLY A 1 1.80 -2.50 5.18
C GLY A 1 0.55 -2.37 4.32
N VAL A 2 0.51 -1.41 3.39
CA VAL A 2 -0.45 -1.42 2.26
C VAL A 2 0.35 -1.62 0.98
N TRP A 3 -0.02 -2.61 0.17
CA TRP A 3 0.68 -2.96 -1.08
C TRP A 3 -0.24 -2.81 -2.27
N PHE A 4 0.21 -2.09 -3.30
CA PHE A 4 -0.52 -1.90 -4.54
C PHE A 4 -0.11 -2.94 -5.56
N MET A 5 -1.07 -3.66 -6.13
CA MET A 5 -0.86 -4.57 -7.26
C MET A 5 -1.88 -4.30 -8.32
N HIS A 6 -1.39 -4.28 -9.53
CA HIS A 6 -2.18 -3.89 -10.68
C HIS A 6 -1.57 -4.51 -11.93
N CYS A 7 -2.34 -4.50 -13.01
CA CYS A 7 -1.79 -4.78 -14.32
C CYS A 7 -0.79 -3.68 -14.70
N HIS A 8 0.42 -4.04 -15.12
CA HIS A 8 1.45 -3.08 -15.53
C HIS A 8 1.16 -2.38 -16.87
N LEU A 9 0.04 -2.71 -17.52
CA LEU A 9 -0.50 -1.90 -18.61
C LEU A 9 -1.32 -0.75 -18.00
N GLU A 10 -0.83 0.48 -18.14
CA GLU A 10 -1.40 1.65 -17.44
C GLU A 10 -2.90 1.84 -17.68
N VAL A 11 -3.34 1.63 -18.93
CA VAL A 11 -4.74 1.73 -19.32
C VAL A 11 -5.62 0.71 -18.58
N HIS A 12 -5.10 -0.48 -18.26
CA HIS A 12 -5.83 -1.47 -17.47
C HIS A 12 -5.89 -1.09 -15.98
N THR A 13 -4.89 -0.35 -15.48
CA THR A 13 -4.90 0.16 -14.10
C THR A 13 -6.01 1.19 -13.90
N THR A 14 -6.20 2.11 -14.85
CA THR A 14 -7.27 3.12 -14.79
C THR A 14 -8.65 2.52 -15.02
N TRP A 15 -8.76 1.47 -15.83
CA TRP A 15 -10.00 0.69 -16.00
C TRP A 15 -10.38 -0.17 -14.79
N GLY A 16 -9.48 -0.32 -13.81
CA GLY A 16 -9.80 -0.97 -12.54
C GLY A 16 -9.15 -2.33 -12.30
N LEU A 17 -8.22 -2.77 -13.14
CA LEU A 17 -7.37 -3.95 -12.86
C LEU A 17 -6.28 -3.57 -11.87
N ARG A 18 -6.71 -3.19 -10.66
CA ARG A 18 -5.88 -2.76 -9.55
C ARG A 18 -6.50 -3.20 -8.24
N MET A 19 -5.67 -3.49 -7.26
CA MET A 19 -6.07 -3.92 -5.93
C MET A 19 -5.02 -3.50 -4.90
N ALA A 20 -5.45 -3.34 -3.66
CA ALA A 20 -4.55 -3.07 -2.55
C ALA A 20 -4.70 -4.17 -1.49
N TRP A 21 -3.58 -4.73 -1.02
CA TRP A 21 -3.59 -5.55 0.19
C TRP A 21 -3.19 -4.74 1.39
N GLN A 22 -4.06 -4.76 2.40
CA GLN A 22 -3.70 -4.36 3.73
C GLN A 22 -3.13 -5.58 4.47
N VAL A 23 -1.83 -5.56 4.72
CA VAL A 23 -1.13 -6.55 5.53
C VAL A 23 -1.04 -6.01 6.95
N GLN A 24 -1.70 -6.67 7.89
CA GLN A 24 -1.69 -6.29 9.30
C GLN A 24 -0.32 -6.53 9.94
N ASP A 25 -0.07 -5.82 11.04
CA ASP A 25 1.16 -5.98 11.81
C ASP A 25 1.25 -7.37 12.44
N GLY A 26 2.46 -7.91 12.50
CA GLY A 26 2.77 -9.14 13.21
C GLY A 26 2.98 -8.93 14.72
N SER A 27 3.26 -10.02 15.43
CA SER A 27 3.47 -9.99 16.89
C SER A 27 4.85 -9.44 17.27
N LYS A 28 5.87 -9.60 16.43
CA LYS A 28 7.24 -9.14 16.71
C LYS A 28 7.41 -7.65 16.35
N PRO A 29 8.26 -6.90 17.07
CA PRO A 29 8.55 -5.50 16.74
C PRO A 29 9.02 -5.29 15.29
N SER A 30 9.81 -6.23 14.74
CA SER A 30 10.29 -6.19 13.36
C SER A 30 9.23 -6.46 12.28
N GLN A 31 8.02 -6.84 12.68
CA GLN A 31 6.88 -7.12 11.78
C GLN A 31 5.82 -6.01 11.84
N LYS A 32 6.15 -4.86 12.45
CA LYS A 32 5.28 -3.70 12.54
C LYS A 32 5.71 -2.63 11.56
N LEU A 33 4.74 -1.89 11.04
CA LEU A 33 5.02 -0.68 10.27
C LEU A 33 5.64 0.42 11.15
N LEU A 34 6.45 1.26 10.51
CA LEU A 34 6.89 2.53 11.08
C LEU A 34 5.73 3.53 11.10
N PRO A 35 5.73 4.50 12.03
CA PRO A 35 4.76 5.59 12.02
C PRO A 35 4.87 6.42 10.74
N PRO A 36 3.79 7.10 10.32
CA PRO A 36 3.80 7.94 9.13
C PRO A 36 4.80 9.10 9.27
N PRO A 37 5.51 9.47 8.20
CA PRO A 37 6.36 10.66 8.17
C PRO A 37 5.55 11.94 8.42
N SER A 38 6.16 12.94 9.07
CA SER A 38 5.51 14.21 9.40
C SER A 38 5.24 15.11 8.19
N ASP A 39 5.95 14.88 7.08
CA ASP A 39 5.92 15.64 5.83
C ASP A 39 4.98 15.02 4.77
N MET A 40 4.13 14.08 5.17
CA MET A 40 3.17 13.46 4.26
C MET A 40 2.22 14.51 3.65
N PRO A 41 2.00 14.49 2.31
CA PRO A 41 1.09 15.42 1.65
C PRO A 41 -0.35 15.25 2.15
N LYS A 42 -1.11 16.35 2.16
CA LYS A 42 -2.54 16.33 2.51
C LYS A 42 -3.35 15.63 1.42
N CYS A 43 -4.36 14.87 1.85
CA CYS A 43 -5.34 14.22 0.97
C CYS A 43 -6.30 15.23 0.33
#